data_AF-A0A958Z2D0-F1
#
_entry.id   AF-A0A958Z2D0-F1
#
_cell.length_a   1.000
_cell.length_b   1.000
_cell.length_c   1.000
_cell.angle_alpha   90.00
_cell.angle_beta   90.00
_cell.angle_gamma   90.00
#
_symmetry.space_group_name_H-M   'P 1'
#
loop_
_entity.id
_entity.type
_entity.pdbx_description
1 polymer ?
#
loop_
_entity_poly.entity_id
_entity_poly.type
_entity_poly.pdbx_seq_one_letter_code
_entity_poly.pdbx_strand_id
1 'polypeptide(L)' 'SKQMLRIHRSTIINTAYLDKVIHSNFGEIDVKMKDGLLFRVSKSYRKEFQQNLGL' A
#
# COMPACT_ATOMS: atom_id res chain seq x y z
N SER A 1 7.15 6.44 -15.66
CA SER A 1 6.09 5.78 -14.87
C SER A 1 6.57 5.65 -13.43
N LYS A 2 5.98 6.36 -12.47
CA LYS A 2 6.45 6.38 -11.07
C LYS A 2 5.86 5.17 -10.34
N GLN A 3 6.65 4.12 -10.14
CA GLN A 3 6.21 2.86 -9.51
C GLN A 3 6.50 2.82 -8.00
N MET A 4 7.07 3.90 -7.42
CA MET A 4 7.33 3.98 -5.98
C MET A 4 6.26 4.80 -5.29
N LEU A 5 5.63 4.21 -4.27
CA LEU A 5 4.54 4.81 -3.51
C LEU A 5 4.87 4.75 -2.02
N ARG A 6 4.71 5.88 -1.33
CA ARG A 6 4.92 5.97 0.12
C ARG A 6 3.65 5.54 0.84
N ILE A 7 3.76 4.57 1.74
CA ILE A 7 2.62 4.02 2.50
C ILE A 7 2.71 4.28 4.01
N HIS A 8 3.90 4.68 4.47
CA HIS A 8 4.18 5.02 5.85
C HIS A 8 5.24 6.13 5.92
N ARG A 9 5.32 6.83 7.05
CA ARG A 9 6.35 7.85 7.30
C ARG A 9 7.78 7.32 7.10
N SER A 10 8.00 6.02 7.29
CA SER A 10 9.29 5.35 7.13
C SER A 10 9.33 4.29 6.03
N THR A 11 8.29 4.15 5.20
CA THR A 11 8.20 3.03 4.24
C THR A 11 7.70 3.48 2.88
N ILE A 12 8.45 3.12 1.85
CA ILE A 12 8.11 3.26 0.44
C ILE A 12 8.08 1.87 -0.16
N ILE A 13 7.04 1.55 -0.90
CA ILE A 13 6.91 0.28 -1.64
C ILE A 13 6.97 0.53 -3.14
N ASN A 14 7.31 -0.51 -3.88
CA ASN A 14 7.25 -0.51 -5.32
C ASN A 14 5.98 -1.21 -5.80
N THR A 15 5.02 -0.47 -6.35
CA THR A 15 3.71 -0.99 -6.78
C THR A 15 3.81 -1.99 -7.94
N ALA A 16 4.93 -2.03 -8.67
CA ALA A 16 5.22 -3.07 -9.68
C ALA A 16 5.26 -4.49 -9.09
N TYR A 17 5.63 -4.57 -7.81
CA TYR A 17 5.77 -5.80 -7.05
C TYR A 17 4.62 -6.01 -6.06
N LEU A 18 3.56 -5.22 -6.19
CA LEU A 18 2.35 -5.45 -5.43
C LEU A 18 1.66 -6.72 -5.94
N ASP A 19 1.33 -7.62 -5.02
CA ASP A 19 0.52 -8.81 -5.28
C ASP A 19 -0.97 -8.47 -5.08
N LYS A 20 -1.34 -7.99 -3.89
CA LYS A 20 -2.72 -7.61 -3.58
C LYS A 20 -2.83 -6.60 -2.44
N VAL A 21 -3.92 -5.85 -2.47
CA VAL A 21 -4.37 -4.99 -1.36
C VAL A 21 -5.37 -5.76 -0.52
N ILE A 22 -5.21 -5.73 0.80
CA ILE A 22 -6.06 -6.39 1.78
C ILE A 22 -6.70 -5.32 2.64
N HIS A 23 -8.03 -5.30 2.66
CA HIS A 23 -8.80 -4.47 3.59
C HIS A 23 -9.02 -5.25 4.88
N SER A 24 -8.37 -4.81 5.95
CA SER A 24 -8.49 -5.35 7.29
C SER A 24 -9.69 -4.70 8.02
N ASN A 25 -10.16 -5.36 9.07
CA ASN A 25 -11.26 -4.84 9.89
C ASN A 25 -10.94 -3.43 10.42
N PHE A 26 -11.98 -2.61 10.61
CA PHE A 26 -11.87 -1.19 10.98
C PHE A 26 -11.26 -0.28 9.89
N GLY A 27 -11.31 -0.75 8.64
CA GLY A 27 -10.88 0.02 7.47
C GLY A 27 -9.37 0.09 7.32
N GLU A 28 -8.59 -0.67 8.08
CA GLU A 28 -7.15 -0.80 7.88
C GLU A 28 -6.84 -1.34 6.47
N ILE A 29 -5.73 -0.89 5.90
CA ILE A 29 -5.28 -1.36 4.57
C ILE A 29 -3.89 -1.93 4.75
N ASP A 30 -3.76 -3.19 4.38
CA ASP A 30 -2.49 -3.90 4.31
C ASP A 30 -2.20 -4.23 2.84
N VAL A 31 -0.93 -4.24 2.46
CA VAL A 31 -0.49 -4.55 1.10
C VAL A 31 0.45 -5.73 1.13
N LYS A 32 0.11 -6.75 0.35
CA LYS A 32 0.92 -7.93 0.14
C LYS A 32 1.77 -7.74 -1.10
N MET A 33 3.06 -8.00 -0.96
CA MET A 33 4.05 -7.96 -2.03
C MET A 33 4.26 -9.36 -2.62
N LYS A 34 4.85 -9.43 -3.82
CA LYS A 34 5.12 -10.70 -4.54
C LYS A 34 6.05 -11.66 -3.80
N ASP A 35 6.90 -11.16 -2.92
CA ASP A 35 7.76 -11.96 -2.03
C ASP A 35 7.01 -12.52 -0.80
N GLY A 36 5.71 -12.19 -0.66
CA GLY A 36 4.88 -12.61 0.45
C GLY A 36 4.90 -11.66 1.64
N LEU A 37 5.73 -10.60 1.63
CA LEU A 37 5.78 -9.61 2.70
C LEU A 37 4.49 -8.80 2.76
N LEU A 38 4.07 -8.46 3.98
CA LEU A 38 2.90 -7.66 4.27
C LEU A 38 3.32 -6.32 4.87
N PHE A 39 2.83 -5.24 4.30
CA PHE A 39 3.07 -3.89 4.79
C PHE A 39 1.76 -3.19 5.11
N ARG A 40 1.71 -2.55 6.28
CA ARG A 40 0.55 -1.76 6.69
C ARG A 40 0.61 -0.35 6.11
N VAL A 41 -0.49 0.09 5.49
CA VAL A 41 -0.65 1.47 5.06
C VAL A 41 -1.19 2.30 6.22
N SER A 42 -0.43 3.32 6.60
CA SER A 42 -0.86 4.22 7.67
C SER A 42 -2.03 5.11 7.26
N LYS A 43 -2.83 5.49 8.25
CA LYS A 43 -4.05 6.30 8.07
C LYS A 43 -3.81 7.57 7.24
N SER A 44 -2.70 8.28 7.49
CA SER A 44 -2.38 9.54 6.79
C SER A 44 -2.07 9.35 5.30
N TYR A 45 -1.56 8.19 4.90
CA TYR A 45 -1.18 7.89 3.52
C TYR A 45 -2.25 7.07 2.77
N ARG A 46 -3.31 6.63 3.46
CA ARG A 46 -4.36 5.79 2.88
C ARG A 46 -5.06 6.41 1.69
N LYS A 47 -5.44 7.69 1.81
CA LYS A 47 -6.19 8.41 0.77
C LYS A 47 -5.35 8.55 -0.51
N GLU A 48 -4.09 8.97 -0.34
CA GLU A 48 -3.13 9.06 -1.44
C GLU A 48 -2.87 7.67 -2.07
N PHE A 49 -2.75 6.63 -1.24
CA PHE A 49 -2.54 5.27 -1.68
C PHE A 49 -3.70 4.75 -2.56
N GLN A 50 -4.95 4.93 -2.13
CA GLN A 50 -6.14 4.54 -2.90
C GLN A 50 -6.23 5.30 -4.24
N GLN A 51 -6.00 6.62 -4.22
CA GLN A 51 -5.99 7.44 -5.43
C GLN A 51 -4.92 7.01 -6.44
N ASN A 52 -3.72 6.67 -5.97
CA ASN A 52 -2.63 6.19 -6.84
C ASN A 52 -2.90 4.80 -7.44
N LEU A 53 -3.76 4.00 -6.79
CA LEU A 53 -4.19 2.69 -7.28
C LEU A 53 -5.47 2.74 -8.12
N GLY A 54 -6.12 3.88 -8.23
CA GLY A 54 -7.39 4.03 -8.95
C GLY A 54 -8.57 3.35 -8.25
N LEU A 55 -8.50 3.23 -6.92
CA LEU A 55 -9.55 2.68 -6.04
C LEU A 55 -10.45 3.77 -5.47
#